data_AF-A0A4R7FRA2-F1
#
_entry.id   AF-A0A4R7FRA2-F1
#
_cell.length_a   1.000
_cell.length_b   1.000
_cell.length_c   1.000
_cell.angle_alpha   90.00
_cell.angle_beta   90.00
_cell.angle_gamma   90.00
#
_symmetry.space_group_name_H-M   'P 1'
#
loop_
_entity.id
_entity.type
_entity.pdbx_description
1 polymer ?
#
loop_
_entity_poly.entity_id
_entity_poly.type
_entity_poly.pdbx_seq_one_letter_code
_entity_poly.pdbx_strand_id
1 'polypeptide(L)'
;MSERTGLGPLETAVIESVGALSGPASAYVRCADVLDALELAGFGANYLYTVLQDLTVSWRLHLPLLDGQGNFGSPGNDAAADPSYTEVRLSPVGRLALASEQGKIGPLPLSLIEGTLYRGGRVPPFDPKPVTDTLTRLLHEHAIPFLDADLDLLIGTPTLPTGGTVEGDLPSLLRGEPAEMRMSCRIAAVERQGLHVLEITGYPLGVDIDLITQCIAQRGSFENQHRGGGHHYIADVQDHSSERSGIQIQVLLRNGVDPTEAEGWLRTVWPVSVDQTWQLPAPMPHRLRETVQHVAGSPGGLRQLRALL
;
A
#
# COMPACT_ATOMS: atom_id res chain seq x y z
N MET A 1 14.06 4.40 -13.15
CA MET A 1 13.12 3.26 -12.95
C MET A 1 13.09 2.47 -14.24
N SER A 2 12.82 1.17 -14.18
CA SER A 2 12.69 0.32 -15.37
C SER A 2 11.54 0.79 -16.26
N GLU A 3 11.75 0.83 -17.57
CA GLU A 3 10.67 1.10 -18.54
C GLU A 3 9.68 -0.06 -18.66
N ARG A 4 10.03 -1.24 -18.11
CA ARG A 4 9.25 -2.47 -18.25
C ARG A 4 8.29 -2.72 -17.09
N THR A 5 8.67 -2.33 -15.87
CA THR A 5 7.82 -2.48 -14.68
C THR A 5 7.67 -1.17 -13.90
N GLY A 6 8.61 -0.24 -14.09
CA GLY A 6 8.74 0.94 -13.25
C GLY A 6 9.35 0.69 -11.88
N LEU A 7 9.93 -0.51 -11.66
CA LEU A 7 10.74 -0.78 -10.47
C LEU A 7 12.01 0.08 -10.45
N GLY A 8 12.45 0.43 -9.26
CA GLY A 8 13.73 1.08 -9.01
C GLY A 8 14.89 0.09 -9.16
N PRO A 9 16.13 0.56 -9.35
CA PRO A 9 17.29 -0.32 -9.55
C PRO A 9 17.48 -1.35 -8.43
N LEU A 10 17.21 -0.95 -7.18
CA LEU A 10 17.34 -1.83 -6.03
C LEU A 10 16.25 -2.89 -5.98
N GLU A 11 15.00 -2.52 -6.29
CA GLU A 11 13.88 -3.48 -6.32
C GLU A 11 14.11 -4.52 -7.42
N THR A 12 14.57 -4.08 -8.59
CA THR A 12 15.00 -4.96 -9.69
C THR A 12 16.11 -5.90 -9.24
N ALA A 13 17.16 -5.38 -8.60
CA ALA A 13 18.27 -6.20 -8.12
C ALA A 13 17.85 -7.25 -7.08
N VAL A 14 16.93 -6.90 -6.18
CA VAL A 14 16.37 -7.84 -5.19
C VAL A 14 15.63 -8.98 -5.89
N ILE A 15 14.68 -8.68 -6.80
CA ILE A 15 13.93 -9.74 -7.49
C ILE A 15 14.82 -10.60 -8.41
N GLU A 16 15.85 -10.01 -9.01
CA GLU A 16 16.85 -10.74 -9.80
C GLU A 16 17.68 -11.69 -8.93
N SER A 17 18.15 -11.22 -7.77
CA SER A 17 18.93 -12.01 -6.82
C SER A 17 18.13 -13.17 -6.26
N VAL A 18 16.89 -12.92 -5.82
CA VAL A 18 15.97 -13.98 -5.37
C VAL A 18 15.69 -14.97 -6.49
N GLY A 19 15.44 -14.49 -7.71
CA GLY A 19 15.22 -15.35 -8.88
C GLY A 19 16.42 -16.24 -9.23
N ALA A 20 17.64 -15.70 -9.13
CA ALA A 20 18.86 -16.45 -9.39
C ALA A 20 19.13 -17.53 -8.32
N LEU A 21 18.93 -17.20 -7.05
CA LEU A 21 19.19 -18.10 -5.92
C LEU A 21 18.12 -19.19 -5.77
N SER A 22 16.85 -18.86 -6.03
CA SER A 22 15.72 -19.80 -5.86
C SER A 22 15.66 -20.90 -6.92
N GLY A 23 16.37 -20.71 -8.03
CA GLY A 23 16.47 -21.66 -9.13
C GLY A 23 15.13 -21.97 -9.82
N PRO A 24 15.09 -22.99 -10.71
CA PRO A 24 13.90 -23.34 -11.48
C PRO A 24 12.70 -23.78 -10.62
N ALA A 25 12.96 -24.29 -9.41
CA ALA A 25 11.94 -24.72 -8.47
C ALA A 25 11.28 -23.56 -7.72
N SER A 26 11.79 -22.33 -7.84
CA SER A 26 11.32 -21.15 -7.09
C SER A 26 11.26 -21.45 -5.58
N ALA A 27 12.30 -22.12 -5.07
CA ALA A 27 12.40 -22.46 -3.65
C ALA A 27 12.59 -21.21 -2.77
N TYR A 28 12.26 -21.32 -1.49
CA TYR A 28 12.64 -20.30 -0.52
C TYR A 28 14.16 -20.23 -0.39
N VAL A 29 14.68 -19.01 -0.29
CA VAL A 29 16.10 -18.71 -0.09
C VAL A 29 16.24 -17.81 1.12
N ARG A 30 17.31 -17.98 1.90
CA ARG A 30 17.52 -17.16 3.09
C ARG A 30 17.74 -15.71 2.70
N CYS A 31 17.14 -14.79 3.45
CA CYS A 31 17.32 -13.36 3.22
C CYS A 31 18.80 -12.98 3.32
N ALA A 32 19.53 -13.53 4.28
CA ALA A 32 20.99 -13.32 4.40
C ALA A 32 21.75 -13.61 3.09
N ASP A 33 21.44 -14.71 2.40
CA ASP A 33 22.13 -15.06 1.14
C ASP A 33 21.80 -14.07 0.01
N VAL A 34 20.58 -13.52 0.00
CA VAL A 34 20.16 -12.48 -0.96
C VAL A 34 20.90 -11.18 -0.68
N LEU A 35 21.01 -10.78 0.60
CA LEU A 35 21.71 -9.56 1.00
C LEU A 35 23.21 -9.65 0.67
N ASP A 36 23.84 -10.78 0.97
CA ASP A 36 25.25 -11.03 0.62
C ASP A 36 25.49 -10.89 -0.89
N ALA A 37 24.60 -11.44 -1.71
CA ALA A 37 24.70 -11.33 -3.17
C ALA A 37 24.57 -9.87 -3.67
N LEU A 38 23.68 -9.08 -3.05
CA LEU A 38 23.48 -7.67 -3.37
C LEU A 38 24.68 -6.80 -2.94
N GLU A 39 25.23 -7.06 -1.75
CA GLU A 39 26.44 -6.36 -1.29
C GLU A 39 27.63 -6.66 -2.20
N LEU A 40 27.81 -7.92 -2.60
CA LEU A 40 28.83 -8.33 -3.58
C LEU A 40 28.64 -7.66 -4.96
N ALA A 41 27.39 -7.37 -5.33
CA ALA A 41 27.05 -6.62 -6.55
C ALA A 41 27.23 -5.10 -6.40
N GLY A 42 27.69 -4.61 -5.25
CA GLY A 42 28.03 -3.20 -5.01
C GLY A 42 26.88 -2.34 -4.48
N PHE A 43 25.77 -2.95 -4.03
CA PHE A 43 24.72 -2.21 -3.35
C PHE A 43 25.07 -1.98 -1.87
N GLY A 44 24.65 -0.85 -1.31
CA GLY A 44 24.98 -0.49 0.06
C GLY A 44 24.13 -1.22 1.10
N ALA A 45 24.77 -1.91 2.04
CA ALA A 45 24.15 -2.76 3.07
C ALA A 45 22.99 -2.10 3.86
N ASN A 46 23.12 -0.82 4.21
CA ASN A 46 22.30 -0.14 5.23
C ASN A 46 20.79 -0.10 4.97
N TYR A 47 20.32 -0.38 3.75
CA TYR A 47 18.92 -0.31 3.37
C TYR A 47 18.42 -1.55 2.61
N LEU A 48 19.30 -2.54 2.35
CA LEU A 48 18.94 -3.71 1.55
C LEU A 48 17.85 -4.53 2.20
N TYR A 49 17.98 -4.79 3.50
CA TYR A 49 17.01 -5.61 4.20
C TYR A 49 15.65 -4.90 4.33
N THR A 50 15.65 -3.59 4.54
CA THR A 50 14.42 -2.78 4.55
C THR A 50 13.68 -2.88 3.21
N VAL A 51 14.39 -2.73 2.09
CA VAL A 51 13.75 -2.83 0.76
C VAL A 51 13.24 -4.25 0.50
N LEU A 52 13.98 -5.28 0.90
CA LEU A 52 13.52 -6.66 0.79
C LEU A 52 12.24 -6.87 1.62
N GLN A 53 12.17 -6.35 2.84
CA GLN A 53 10.97 -6.40 3.67
C GLN A 53 9.79 -5.67 3.01
N ASP A 54 10.01 -4.45 2.51
CA ASP A 54 8.97 -3.65 1.84
C ASP A 54 8.37 -4.38 0.63
N LEU A 55 9.20 -5.13 -0.12
CA LEU A 55 8.76 -5.95 -1.25
C LEU A 55 8.02 -7.23 -0.85
N THR A 56 8.04 -7.60 0.43
CA THR A 56 7.49 -8.85 0.95
C THR A 56 6.12 -8.66 1.62
N VAL A 57 5.91 -7.53 2.29
CA VAL A 57 4.76 -7.35 3.20
C VAL A 57 3.57 -6.65 2.54
N SER A 58 2.36 -7.18 2.78
CA SER A 58 1.11 -6.72 2.15
C SER A 58 0.60 -5.38 2.66
N TRP A 59 1.15 -4.84 3.76
CA TRP A 59 0.82 -3.51 4.25
C TRP A 59 1.67 -2.40 3.61
N ARG A 60 2.66 -2.76 2.78
CA ARG A 60 3.51 -1.80 2.04
C ARG A 60 3.12 -1.67 0.58
N LEU A 61 2.71 -2.77 -0.04
CA LEU A 61 2.37 -2.88 -1.47
C LEU A 61 1.03 -3.56 -1.66
N HIS A 62 0.28 -3.16 -2.71
CA HIS A 62 -0.91 -3.90 -3.14
C HIS A 62 -0.51 -5.26 -3.69
N LEU A 63 0.61 -5.32 -4.40
CA LEU A 63 1.15 -6.51 -5.04
C LEU A 63 2.57 -6.79 -4.53
N PRO A 64 2.74 -7.43 -3.36
CA PRO A 64 4.04 -7.88 -2.88
C PRO A 64 4.77 -8.70 -3.96
N LEU A 65 6.04 -8.37 -4.20
CA LEU A 65 6.87 -9.05 -5.21
C LEU A 65 7.55 -10.30 -4.64
N LEU A 66 7.66 -10.36 -3.31
CA LEU A 66 8.23 -11.49 -2.59
C LEU A 66 7.16 -12.15 -1.71
N ASP A 67 7.33 -13.45 -1.52
CA ASP A 67 6.59 -14.28 -0.58
C ASP A 67 7.59 -14.71 0.50
N GLY A 68 7.32 -14.32 1.75
CA GLY A 68 8.23 -14.46 2.89
C GLY A 68 7.84 -15.57 3.86
N GLN A 69 8.86 -16.24 4.40
CA GLN A 69 8.75 -17.16 5.54
C GLN A 69 9.60 -16.67 6.71
N GLY A 70 9.02 -16.68 7.91
CA GLY A 70 9.62 -16.07 9.11
C GLY A 70 8.94 -14.75 9.47
N ASN A 71 9.50 -14.05 10.46
CA ASN A 71 8.95 -12.80 10.95
C ASN A 71 9.52 -11.60 10.17
N PHE A 72 8.69 -10.98 9.32
CA PHE A 72 9.02 -9.74 8.57
C PHE A 72 8.53 -8.47 9.28
N GLY A 73 8.21 -8.58 10.57
CA GLY A 73 7.65 -7.52 11.39
C GLY A 73 6.14 -7.48 11.29
N SER A 74 5.55 -6.46 11.91
CA SER A 74 4.12 -6.20 11.84
C SER A 74 3.84 -4.77 11.32
N PRO A 75 2.59 -4.46 10.97
CA PRO A 75 2.12 -3.08 10.83
C PRO A 75 2.33 -2.18 12.05
N GLY A 76 2.56 -2.77 13.22
CA GLY A 76 2.77 -2.08 14.49
C GLY A 76 4.25 -1.92 14.80
N ASN A 77 4.60 -2.11 16.08
CA ASN A 77 5.96 -1.93 16.58
C ASN A 77 6.84 -3.19 16.58
N ASP A 78 6.34 -4.33 16.09
CA ASP A 78 7.13 -5.56 16.04
C ASP A 78 8.16 -5.48 14.92
N ALA A 79 9.44 -5.43 15.30
CA ALA A 79 10.54 -5.46 14.35
C ALA A 79 10.63 -6.81 13.62
N ALA A 80 11.07 -6.76 12.37
CA ALA A 80 11.44 -7.96 11.63
C ALA A 80 12.57 -8.72 12.33
N ALA A 81 12.56 -10.05 12.20
CA ALA A 81 13.65 -10.88 12.65
C ALA A 81 14.93 -10.61 11.83
N ASP A 82 16.08 -11.02 12.37
CA ASP A 82 17.35 -10.99 11.66
C ASP A 82 17.25 -11.74 10.30
N PRO A 83 17.90 -11.27 9.22
CA PRO A 83 17.88 -11.92 7.90
C PRO A 83 18.28 -13.40 7.90
N SER A 84 18.98 -13.86 8.93
CA SER A 84 19.37 -15.26 9.10
C SER A 84 18.20 -16.17 9.46
N TYR A 85 17.08 -15.61 9.95
CA TYR A 85 15.86 -16.34 10.36
C TYR A 85 14.67 -16.08 9.43
N THR A 86 14.88 -15.39 8.32
CA THR A 86 13.85 -15.11 7.32
C THR A 86 14.27 -15.66 5.96
N GLU A 87 13.28 -16.12 5.20
CA GLU A 87 13.47 -16.64 3.85
C GLU A 87 12.45 -16.02 2.91
N VAL A 88 12.80 -15.88 1.64
CA VAL A 88 11.92 -15.35 0.60
C VAL A 88 11.96 -16.19 -0.66
N ARG A 89 10.90 -16.10 -1.45
CA ARG A 89 10.88 -16.48 -2.87
C ARG A 89 10.12 -15.42 -3.66
N LEU A 90 10.15 -15.51 -4.99
CA LEU A 90 9.30 -14.65 -5.82
C LEU A 90 7.82 -15.00 -5.64
N SER A 91 7.01 -13.98 -5.34
CA SER A 91 5.55 -14.10 -5.38
C SER A 91 5.07 -14.37 -6.82
N PRO A 92 3.81 -14.75 -7.05
CA PRO A 92 3.25 -14.83 -8.41
C PRO A 92 3.47 -13.55 -9.23
N VAL A 93 3.28 -12.38 -8.63
CA VAL A 93 3.52 -11.08 -9.29
C VAL A 93 5.02 -10.84 -9.47
N GLY A 94 5.86 -11.17 -8.48
CA GLY A 94 7.32 -11.06 -8.58
C GLY A 94 7.91 -11.88 -9.73
N ARG A 95 7.36 -13.07 -10.00
CA ARG A 95 7.75 -13.89 -11.16
C ARG A 95 7.39 -13.21 -12.48
N LEU A 96 6.22 -12.56 -12.56
CA LEU A 96 5.87 -11.76 -13.73
C LEU A 96 6.80 -10.55 -13.86
N ALA A 97 7.10 -9.86 -12.76
CA ALA A 97 8.02 -8.72 -12.75
C ALA A 97 9.39 -9.12 -13.28
N LEU A 98 9.99 -10.19 -12.75
CA LEU A 98 11.28 -10.70 -13.21
C LEU A 98 11.23 -11.14 -14.68
N ALA A 99 10.19 -11.86 -15.10
CA ALA A 99 10.03 -12.26 -16.50
C ALA A 99 9.88 -11.04 -17.42
N SER A 100 9.23 -9.98 -16.95
CA SER A 100 9.13 -8.71 -17.66
C SER A 100 10.52 -8.08 -17.77
N GLU A 101 11.25 -7.86 -16.68
CA GLU A 101 12.61 -7.28 -16.70
C GLU A 101 13.56 -8.04 -17.64
N GLN A 102 13.46 -9.37 -17.68
CA GLN A 102 14.25 -10.23 -18.57
C GLN A 102 13.78 -10.24 -20.04
N GLY A 103 12.75 -9.48 -20.40
CA GLY A 103 12.20 -9.41 -21.75
C GLY A 103 11.38 -10.64 -22.18
N LYS A 104 11.08 -11.57 -21.27
CA LYS A 104 10.35 -12.82 -21.57
C LYS A 104 8.85 -12.60 -21.75
N ILE A 105 8.29 -11.62 -21.04
CA ILE A 105 6.91 -11.15 -21.23
C ILE A 105 6.91 -9.64 -21.44
N GLY A 106 5.79 -9.09 -21.92
CA GLY A 106 5.64 -7.64 -22.09
C GLY A 106 5.64 -6.86 -20.77
N PRO A 107 5.75 -5.52 -20.86
CA PRO A 107 5.76 -4.64 -19.69
C PRO A 107 4.56 -4.83 -18.75
N LEU A 108 4.73 -4.46 -17.49
CA LEU A 108 3.71 -4.51 -16.43
C LEU A 108 3.49 -3.10 -15.84
N PRO A 109 2.25 -2.72 -15.51
CA PRO A 109 1.93 -1.40 -14.98
C PRO A 109 2.25 -1.23 -13.48
N LEU A 110 3.30 -1.86 -12.94
CA LEU A 110 3.55 -1.88 -11.49
C LEU A 110 3.80 -0.47 -10.91
N SER A 111 4.51 0.40 -11.61
CA SER A 111 4.67 1.80 -11.15
C SER A 111 3.40 2.66 -11.19
N LEU A 112 2.38 2.24 -11.93
CA LEU A 112 1.08 2.90 -11.90
C LEU A 112 0.25 2.39 -10.72
N ILE A 113 0.41 1.10 -10.36
CA ILE A 113 -0.30 0.44 -9.27
C ILE A 113 0.31 0.78 -7.90
N GLU A 114 1.61 0.61 -7.71
CA GLU A 114 2.24 0.73 -6.39
C GLU A 114 2.68 2.15 -6.03
N GLY A 115 2.85 3.00 -7.04
CA GLY A 115 3.40 4.34 -6.85
C GLY A 115 4.79 4.31 -6.18
N THR A 116 5.05 5.29 -5.32
CA THR A 116 6.34 5.48 -4.63
C THR A 116 6.21 5.84 -3.15
N LEU A 117 4.99 5.99 -2.60
CA LEU A 117 4.81 6.39 -1.19
C LEU A 117 5.48 5.42 -0.21
N TYR A 118 5.42 4.10 -0.47
CA TYR A 118 6.00 3.08 0.42
C TYR A 118 7.51 3.25 0.64
N ARG A 119 8.20 3.92 -0.29
CA ARG A 119 9.64 4.22 -0.29
C ARG A 119 9.95 5.72 -0.15
N GLY A 120 9.03 6.48 0.44
CA GLY A 120 9.22 7.91 0.75
C GLY A 120 9.05 8.86 -0.44
N GLY A 121 8.51 8.39 -1.57
CA GLY A 121 8.15 9.23 -2.70
C GLY A 121 6.84 10.00 -2.51
N ARG A 122 6.28 10.51 -3.61
CA ARG A 122 5.04 11.33 -3.64
C ARG A 122 3.95 10.80 -4.57
N VAL A 123 4.19 9.66 -5.22
CA VAL A 123 3.25 9.06 -6.16
C VAL A 123 2.41 8.03 -5.40
N PRO A 124 1.08 8.19 -5.31
CA PRO A 124 0.26 7.27 -4.55
C PRO A 124 0.01 5.94 -5.29
N PRO A 125 -0.32 4.88 -4.55
CA PRO A 125 -0.80 3.64 -5.12
C PRO A 125 -2.26 3.75 -5.61
N PHE A 126 -2.60 2.96 -6.63
CA PHE A 126 -3.94 2.81 -7.17
C PHE A 126 -4.36 1.34 -7.12
N ASP A 127 -5.67 1.09 -7.10
CA ASP A 127 -6.20 -0.26 -7.07
C ASP A 127 -5.75 -1.04 -8.33
N PRO A 128 -5.09 -2.21 -8.17
CA PRO A 128 -4.64 -3.02 -9.30
C PRO A 128 -5.75 -3.35 -10.31
N LYS A 129 -6.99 -3.56 -9.87
CA LYS A 129 -8.08 -4.04 -10.73
C LYS A 129 -8.59 -2.93 -11.66
N PRO A 130 -9.03 -1.74 -11.20
CA PRO A 130 -9.34 -0.60 -12.07
C PRO A 130 -8.20 -0.25 -13.03
N VAL A 131 -6.94 -0.27 -12.57
CA VAL A 131 -5.78 -0.01 -13.43
C VAL A 131 -5.72 -1.02 -14.58
N THR A 132 -5.71 -2.31 -14.27
CA THR A 132 -5.57 -3.37 -15.30
C THR A 132 -6.78 -3.46 -16.22
N ASP A 133 -8.00 -3.28 -15.71
CA ASP A 133 -9.22 -3.23 -16.52
C ASP A 133 -9.23 -2.02 -17.46
N THR A 134 -8.81 -0.84 -16.98
CA THR A 134 -8.70 0.38 -17.81
C THR A 134 -7.69 0.20 -18.93
N LEU A 135 -6.49 -0.30 -18.62
CA LEU A 135 -5.46 -0.56 -19.63
C LEU A 135 -5.91 -1.61 -20.66
N THR A 136 -6.59 -2.66 -20.20
CA THR A 136 -7.14 -3.70 -21.09
C THR A 136 -8.19 -3.10 -22.02
N ARG A 137 -9.07 -2.25 -21.50
CA ARG A 137 -10.09 -1.55 -22.28
C ARG A 137 -9.47 -0.64 -23.35
N LEU A 138 -8.46 0.14 -22.97
CA LEU A 138 -7.73 1.02 -23.90
C LEU A 138 -7.00 0.27 -25.01
N LEU A 139 -6.56 -0.97 -24.76
CA LEU A 139 -5.95 -1.81 -25.79
C LEU A 139 -6.94 -2.33 -26.84
N HIS A 140 -8.21 -2.52 -26.46
CA HIS A 140 -9.24 -3.11 -27.32
C HIS A 140 -10.10 -2.08 -28.05
N GLU A 141 -10.28 -0.89 -27.48
CA GLU A 141 -11.13 0.15 -28.06
C GLU A 141 -10.35 0.99 -29.09
N HIS A 142 -10.44 0.60 -30.36
CA HIS A 142 -9.81 1.32 -31.47
C HIS A 142 -10.73 2.36 -32.15
N ALA A 143 -11.99 2.47 -31.73
CA ALA A 143 -13.02 3.19 -32.48
C ALA A 143 -13.43 4.55 -31.89
N ILE A 144 -13.22 4.79 -30.58
CA ILE A 144 -13.57 6.05 -29.92
C ILE A 144 -12.44 6.41 -28.94
N PRO A 145 -11.76 7.56 -29.09
CA PRO A 145 -10.81 8.04 -28.10
C PRO A 145 -11.53 8.36 -26.79
N PHE A 146 -11.07 7.80 -25.68
CA PHE A 146 -11.51 8.23 -24.35
C PHE A 146 -11.14 9.68 -24.11
N LEU A 147 -12.09 10.46 -23.58
CA LEU A 147 -11.78 11.76 -23.01
C LEU A 147 -10.97 11.57 -21.73
N ASP A 148 -10.14 12.56 -21.40
CA ASP A 148 -9.32 12.53 -20.19
C ASP A 148 -10.18 12.32 -18.92
N ALA A 149 -11.35 12.96 -18.87
CA ALA A 149 -12.31 12.79 -17.77
C ALA A 149 -12.87 11.36 -17.65
N ASP A 150 -12.99 10.61 -18.75
CA ASP A 150 -13.44 9.22 -18.71
C ASP A 150 -12.37 8.32 -18.07
N LEU A 151 -11.10 8.59 -18.39
CA LEU A 151 -9.96 7.85 -17.84
C LEU A 151 -9.81 8.08 -16.34
N ASP A 152 -9.98 9.32 -15.91
CA ASP A 152 -9.97 9.71 -14.51
C ASP A 152 -11.07 9.01 -13.70
N LEU A 153 -12.26 8.84 -14.29
CA LEU A 153 -13.34 8.09 -13.66
C LEU A 153 -13.06 6.58 -13.58
N LEU A 154 -12.43 6.01 -14.61
CA LEU A 154 -12.15 4.58 -14.68
C LEU A 154 -11.04 4.13 -13.71
N ILE A 155 -10.02 4.97 -13.52
CA ILE A 155 -8.91 4.65 -12.61
C ILE A 155 -9.30 4.82 -11.14
N GLY A 156 -10.22 5.76 -10.86
CA GLY A 156 -10.72 6.05 -9.52
C GLY A 156 -9.74 6.83 -8.64
N THR A 157 -10.08 6.94 -7.36
CA THR A 157 -9.21 7.51 -6.34
C THR A 157 -8.06 6.57 -6.01
N PRO A 158 -6.88 7.09 -5.61
CA PRO A 158 -5.84 6.27 -5.02
C PRO A 158 -6.35 5.39 -3.87
N THR A 159 -5.80 4.19 -3.73
CA THR A 159 -6.15 3.24 -2.66
C THR A 159 -4.90 2.81 -1.93
N LEU A 160 -5.01 2.58 -0.62
CA LEU A 160 -3.88 2.18 0.22
C LEU A 160 -3.89 0.66 0.42
N PRO A 161 -2.73 -0.02 0.40
CA PRO A 161 -2.65 -1.46 0.73
C PRO A 161 -3.05 -1.75 2.19
N THR A 162 -3.01 -0.72 3.04
CA THR A 162 -3.45 -0.74 4.44
C THR A 162 -4.96 -0.60 4.62
N GLY A 163 -5.75 -0.49 3.54
CA GLY A 163 -7.22 -0.38 3.58
C GLY A 163 -7.76 0.98 4.07
N GLY A 164 -6.88 1.92 4.40
CA GLY A 164 -7.24 3.29 4.77
C GLY A 164 -7.98 4.04 3.66
N THR A 165 -8.54 5.18 4.03
CA THR A 165 -9.29 6.07 3.13
C THR A 165 -8.42 7.23 2.66
N VAL A 166 -8.71 7.74 1.46
CA VAL A 166 -7.98 8.85 0.83
C VAL A 166 -8.99 9.89 0.38
N GLU A 167 -8.76 11.14 0.76
CA GLU A 167 -9.53 12.32 0.35
C GLU A 167 -8.58 13.46 0.01
N GLY A 168 -9.01 14.46 -0.77
CA GLY A 168 -8.18 15.61 -1.11
C GLY A 168 -8.45 16.15 -2.51
N ASP A 169 -7.51 16.92 -3.03
CA ASP A 169 -7.60 17.53 -4.37
C ASP A 169 -7.25 16.52 -5.48
N LEU A 170 -8.14 15.55 -5.68
CA LEU A 170 -8.03 14.54 -6.74
C LEU A 170 -7.90 15.17 -8.14
N PRO A 171 -8.67 16.21 -8.53
CA PRO A 171 -8.51 16.82 -9.85
C PRO A 171 -7.11 17.36 -10.12
N SER A 172 -6.47 18.02 -9.15
CA SER A 172 -5.09 18.52 -9.32
C SER A 172 -4.09 17.36 -9.37
N LEU A 173 -4.27 16.34 -8.51
CA LEU A 173 -3.43 15.14 -8.53
C LEU A 173 -3.45 14.46 -9.91
N LEU A 174 -4.64 14.27 -10.50
CA LEU A 174 -4.82 13.63 -11.80
C LEU A 174 -4.27 14.47 -12.96
N ARG A 175 -4.17 15.80 -12.81
CA ARG A 175 -3.44 16.67 -13.74
C ARG A 175 -1.91 16.65 -13.54
N GLY A 176 -1.39 15.92 -12.56
CA GLY A 176 0.04 15.90 -12.23
C GLY A 176 0.52 17.14 -11.47
N GLU A 177 -0.40 17.94 -10.95
CA GLU A 177 -0.12 19.07 -10.10
C GLU A 177 0.11 18.59 -8.65
N PRO A 178 0.89 19.31 -7.83
CA PRO A 178 0.96 19.03 -6.39
C PRO A 178 -0.44 19.13 -5.78
N ALA A 179 -0.86 18.10 -5.05
CA ALA A 179 -2.17 18.01 -4.42
C ALA A 179 -2.02 17.66 -2.95
N GLU A 180 -2.73 18.39 -2.09
CA GLU A 180 -2.85 18.05 -0.67
C GLU A 180 -3.86 16.91 -0.52
N MET A 181 -3.38 15.80 0.03
CA MET A 181 -4.14 14.57 0.20
C MET A 181 -4.13 14.17 1.67
N ARG A 182 -5.27 13.71 2.16
CA ARG A 182 -5.46 13.19 3.50
C ARG A 182 -5.64 11.69 3.42
N MET A 183 -4.77 10.97 4.12
CA MET A 183 -4.98 9.55 4.44
C MET A 183 -5.64 9.46 5.81
N SER A 184 -6.70 8.66 5.94
CA SER A 184 -7.40 8.47 7.22
C SER A 184 -7.69 7.01 7.49
N CYS A 185 -7.81 6.66 8.77
CA CYS A 185 -8.35 5.37 9.18
C CYS A 185 -9.74 5.13 8.57
N ARG A 186 -10.00 3.88 8.17
CA ARG A 186 -11.34 3.44 7.80
C ARG A 186 -12.09 3.09 9.07
N ILE A 187 -13.07 3.91 9.44
CA ILE A 187 -13.86 3.79 10.66
C ILE A 187 -15.29 3.41 10.30
N ALA A 188 -15.86 2.45 11.02
CA ALA A 188 -17.27 2.10 10.95
C ALA A 188 -17.87 2.05 12.36
N ALA A 189 -19.02 2.70 12.55
CA ALA A 189 -19.79 2.56 13.78
C ALA A 189 -20.59 1.26 13.76
N VAL A 190 -20.45 0.47 14.82
CA VAL A 190 -21.19 -0.76 15.04
C VAL A 190 -21.77 -0.80 16.45
N GLU A 191 -22.86 -1.53 16.63
CA GLU A 191 -23.44 -1.78 17.95
C GLU A 191 -23.13 -3.22 18.37
N ARG A 192 -22.50 -3.38 19.54
CA ARG A 192 -22.16 -4.69 20.12
C ARG A 192 -22.70 -4.78 21.54
N GLN A 193 -23.61 -5.73 21.77
CA GLN A 193 -24.20 -5.98 23.10
C GLN A 193 -24.82 -4.71 23.75
N GLY A 194 -25.41 -3.82 22.94
CA GLY A 194 -26.01 -2.56 23.40
C GLY A 194 -25.01 -1.42 23.66
N LEU A 195 -23.74 -1.60 23.28
CA LEU A 195 -22.71 -0.57 23.34
C LEU A 195 -22.31 -0.13 21.92
N HIS A 196 -22.08 1.17 21.74
CA HIS A 196 -21.53 1.69 20.49
C HIS A 196 -20.00 1.51 20.46
N VAL A 197 -19.51 0.97 19.35
CA VAL A 197 -18.09 0.73 19.10
C VAL A 197 -17.74 1.32 17.74
N LEU A 198 -16.62 2.03 17.66
CA LEU A 198 -16.04 2.43 16.38
C LEU A 198 -14.95 1.42 16.02
N GLU A 199 -15.14 0.71 14.90
CA GLU A 199 -14.20 -0.26 14.37
C GLU A 199 -13.30 0.39 13.33
N ILE A 200 -12.00 0.37 13.58
CA ILE A 200 -10.96 0.76 12.61
C ILE A 200 -10.49 -0.50 11.90
N THR A 201 -10.63 -0.51 10.57
CA THR A 201 -10.31 -1.67 9.69
C THR A 201 -9.27 -1.36 8.62
N GLY A 202 -8.74 -0.13 8.63
CA GLY A 202 -7.68 0.33 7.75
C GLY A 202 -7.10 1.62 8.27
N TYR A 203 -5.89 1.97 7.84
CA TYR A 203 -5.10 3.04 8.45
C TYR A 203 -4.22 3.77 7.42
N PRO A 204 -3.70 4.98 7.71
CA PRO A 204 -2.80 5.69 6.80
C PRO A 204 -1.52 4.88 6.49
N LEU A 205 -1.06 4.94 5.24
CA LEU A 205 0.14 4.21 4.82
C LEU A 205 1.38 4.77 5.54
N GLY A 206 2.23 3.86 6.05
CA GLY A 206 3.46 4.24 6.77
C GLY A 206 3.23 4.67 8.22
N VAL A 207 2.00 4.57 8.73
CA VAL A 207 1.69 4.79 10.15
C VAL A 207 1.70 3.46 10.90
N ASP A 208 2.35 3.47 12.06
CA ASP A 208 2.34 2.37 13.04
C ASP A 208 0.96 2.27 13.71
N ILE A 209 0.35 1.08 13.68
CA ILE A 209 -0.98 0.86 14.27
C ILE A 209 -0.99 1.00 15.80
N ASP A 210 0.10 0.68 16.49
CA ASP A 210 0.23 0.85 17.94
C ASP A 210 0.29 2.33 18.30
N LEU A 211 0.85 3.17 17.42
CA LEU A 211 0.83 4.61 17.60
C LEU A 211 -0.59 5.18 17.50
N ILE A 212 -1.43 4.62 16.61
CA ILE A 212 -2.85 4.99 16.52
C ILE A 212 -3.56 4.69 17.84
N THR A 213 -3.44 3.46 18.35
CA THR A 213 -4.12 3.05 19.60
C THR A 213 -3.65 3.89 20.79
N GLN A 214 -2.34 4.12 20.91
CA GLN A 214 -1.73 4.93 21.96
C GLN A 214 -2.22 6.39 21.92
N CYS A 215 -2.20 7.05 20.76
CA CYS A 215 -2.61 8.45 20.65
C CYS A 215 -4.10 8.65 20.94
N ILE A 216 -4.96 7.71 20.51
CA ILE A 216 -6.39 7.74 20.84
C ILE A 216 -6.59 7.61 22.36
N ALA A 217 -5.97 6.62 22.99
CA ALA A 217 -6.09 6.36 24.43
C ALA A 217 -5.55 7.52 25.28
N GLN A 218 -4.37 8.05 24.92
CA GLN A 218 -3.75 9.18 25.62
C GLN A 218 -4.60 10.44 25.53
N ARG A 219 -5.10 10.80 24.34
CA ARG A 219 -5.92 12.00 24.18
C ARG A 219 -7.27 11.87 24.87
N GLY A 220 -7.92 10.71 24.79
CA GLY A 220 -9.14 10.42 25.54
C GLY A 220 -8.93 10.55 27.05
N SER A 221 -7.80 10.06 27.57
CA SER A 221 -7.44 10.15 28.99
C SER A 221 -7.11 11.58 29.44
N PHE A 222 -6.39 12.35 28.62
CA PHE A 222 -6.05 13.74 28.94
C PHE A 222 -7.30 14.63 29.04
N GLU A 223 -8.22 14.50 28.07
CA GLU A 223 -9.48 15.25 28.07
C GLU A 223 -10.36 14.88 29.27
N ASN A 224 -10.35 13.61 29.71
CA ASN A 224 -11.02 13.17 30.95
C ASN A 224 -10.53 13.89 32.21
N GLN A 225 -9.24 14.23 32.31
CA GLN A 225 -8.66 14.80 33.53
C GLN A 225 -8.80 16.33 33.61
N HIS A 226 -8.87 17.02 32.47
CA HIS A 226 -8.73 18.48 32.42
C HIS A 226 -9.98 19.25 31.97
N ARG A 227 -11.01 18.58 31.42
CA ARG A 227 -12.29 19.21 31.07
C ARG A 227 -13.36 18.82 32.08
N GLY A 228 -13.63 19.70 33.04
CA GLY A 228 -14.74 19.56 34.01
C GLY A 228 -16.15 19.67 33.41
N GLY A 229 -16.44 18.92 32.34
CA GLY A 229 -17.76 18.86 31.69
C GLY A 229 -17.78 18.79 30.15
N GLY A 230 -16.64 18.57 29.47
CA GLY A 230 -16.59 18.51 28.00
C GLY A 230 -16.61 17.08 27.46
N HIS A 231 -17.48 16.82 26.48
CA HIS A 231 -17.69 15.56 25.74
C HIS A 231 -16.57 14.52 25.87
N HIS A 232 -16.87 13.43 26.58
CA HIS A 232 -15.96 12.31 26.79
C HIS A 232 -16.41 11.14 25.91
N TYR A 233 -15.77 10.96 24.76
CA TYR A 233 -16.25 10.01 23.77
C TYR A 233 -15.90 8.56 24.10
N ILE A 234 -14.68 8.30 24.58
CA ILE A 234 -14.08 6.96 24.61
C ILE A 234 -14.06 6.37 26.02
N ALA A 235 -14.46 5.10 26.12
CA ALA A 235 -14.35 4.27 27.30
C ALA A 235 -13.07 3.42 27.29
N ASP A 236 -12.75 2.80 26.15
CA ASP A 236 -11.61 1.89 26.00
C ASP A 236 -11.15 1.80 24.54
N VAL A 237 -9.92 1.36 24.30
CA VAL A 237 -9.35 1.07 22.97
C VAL A 237 -8.65 -0.27 23.02
N GLN A 238 -9.05 -1.20 22.15
CA GLN A 238 -8.52 -2.56 22.11
C GLN A 238 -8.09 -2.94 20.70
N ASP A 239 -6.90 -3.49 20.56
CA ASP A 239 -6.42 -4.04 19.30
C ASP A 239 -6.72 -5.56 19.23
N HIS A 240 -7.47 -5.96 18.22
CA HIS A 240 -7.78 -7.35 17.88
C HIS A 240 -7.20 -7.74 16.51
N SER A 241 -6.21 -6.99 16.02
CA SER A 241 -5.57 -7.22 14.73
C SER A 241 -4.80 -8.54 14.71
N SER A 242 -4.83 -9.24 13.58
CA SER A 242 -4.02 -10.43 13.35
C SER A 242 -3.74 -10.63 11.87
N GLU A 243 -2.75 -11.46 11.52
CA GLU A 243 -2.48 -11.82 10.12
C GLU A 243 -3.71 -12.43 9.42
N ARG A 244 -4.58 -13.13 10.16
CA ARG A 244 -5.75 -13.80 9.61
C ARG A 244 -6.96 -12.88 9.45
N SER A 245 -7.20 -12.00 10.42
CA SER A 245 -8.38 -11.11 10.45
C SER A 245 -8.11 -9.74 9.84
N GLY A 246 -6.85 -9.39 9.59
CA GLY A 246 -6.45 -8.05 9.22
C GLY A 246 -6.51 -7.09 10.41
N ILE A 247 -6.50 -5.79 10.11
CA ILE A 247 -6.59 -4.75 11.14
C ILE A 247 -7.98 -4.71 11.74
N GLN A 248 -8.04 -4.73 13.07
CA GLN A 248 -9.29 -4.64 13.82
C GLN A 248 -9.05 -3.96 15.16
N ILE A 249 -9.02 -2.63 15.15
CA ILE A 249 -8.97 -1.84 16.40
C ILE A 249 -10.40 -1.44 16.77
N GLN A 250 -10.80 -1.72 18.01
CA GLN A 250 -12.10 -1.37 18.56
C GLN A 250 -11.96 -0.22 19.53
N VAL A 251 -12.67 0.87 19.26
CA VAL A 251 -12.80 2.02 20.16
C VAL A 251 -14.18 1.96 20.80
N LEU A 252 -14.23 1.54 22.06
CA LEU A 252 -15.47 1.47 22.82
C LEU A 252 -15.90 2.87 23.23
N LEU A 253 -17.13 3.25 22.89
CA LEU A 253 -17.68 4.55 23.28
C LEU A 253 -18.34 4.48 24.65
N ARG A 254 -18.39 5.63 25.33
CA ARG A 254 -19.18 5.76 26.56
C ARG A 254 -20.68 5.75 26.28
N ASN A 255 -21.45 5.35 27.29
CA ASN A 255 -22.91 5.34 27.20
C ASN A 255 -23.48 6.72 26.86
N GLY A 256 -24.39 6.76 25.88
CA GLY A 256 -25.05 8.00 25.44
C GLY A 256 -24.20 8.89 24.53
N VAL A 257 -22.99 8.47 24.16
CA VAL A 257 -22.19 9.16 23.15
C VAL A 257 -22.71 8.84 21.75
N ASP A 258 -22.91 9.88 20.94
CA ASP A 258 -23.24 9.73 19.53
C ASP A 258 -22.02 9.23 18.73
N PRO A 259 -22.14 8.12 17.99
CA PRO A 259 -21.03 7.57 17.22
C PRO A 259 -20.48 8.53 16.16
N THR A 260 -21.33 9.34 15.53
CA THR A 260 -20.90 10.30 14.51
C THR A 260 -20.07 11.44 15.11
N GLU A 261 -20.48 11.98 16.26
CA GLU A 261 -19.69 12.96 17.02
C GLU A 261 -18.33 12.39 17.45
N ALA A 262 -18.32 11.15 17.97
CA ALA A 262 -17.09 10.46 18.38
C ALA A 262 -16.15 10.17 17.21
N GLU A 263 -16.67 9.77 16.06
CA GLU A 263 -15.89 9.59 14.83
C GLU A 263 -15.27 10.91 14.36
N GLY A 264 -16.05 12.00 14.40
CA GLY A 264 -15.56 13.35 14.10
C GLY A 264 -14.39 13.75 15.01
N TRP A 265 -14.48 13.45 16.30
CA TRP A 265 -13.38 13.64 17.25
C TRP A 265 -12.17 12.77 16.92
N LEU A 266 -12.37 11.48 16.65
CA LEU A 266 -11.29 10.53 16.30
C LEU A 266 -10.48 11.02 15.11
N ARG A 267 -11.15 11.55 14.08
CA ARG A 267 -10.50 12.07 12.87
C ARG A 267 -9.57 13.25 13.15
N THR A 268 -9.72 13.94 14.28
CA THR A 268 -8.80 15.02 14.72
C THR A 268 -7.57 14.52 15.48
N VAL A 269 -7.52 13.24 15.83
CA VAL A 269 -6.40 12.63 16.55
C VAL A 269 -5.32 12.25 15.56
N TRP A 270 -4.11 12.77 15.71
CA TRP A 270 -2.97 12.25 14.97
C TRP A 270 -2.53 10.91 15.61
N PRO A 271 -2.23 9.84 14.85
CA PRO A 271 -2.19 9.74 13.39
C PRO A 271 -3.42 9.08 12.73
N VAL A 272 -4.63 9.20 13.32
CA VAL A 272 -5.89 8.69 12.70
C VAL A 272 -6.11 9.30 11.31
N SER A 273 -5.70 10.56 11.14
CA SER A 273 -5.59 11.20 9.82
C SER A 273 -4.21 11.84 9.66
N VAL A 274 -3.64 11.72 8.47
CA VAL A 274 -2.33 12.29 8.10
C VAL A 274 -2.47 12.98 6.75
N ASP A 275 -2.02 14.24 6.70
CA ASP A 275 -1.98 15.05 5.48
C ASP A 275 -0.60 14.96 4.84
N GLN A 276 -0.55 14.84 3.51
CA GLN A 276 0.68 14.80 2.74
C GLN A 276 0.45 15.35 1.32
N THR A 277 1.42 16.13 0.84
CA THR A 277 1.43 16.55 -0.56
C THR A 277 1.85 15.40 -1.47
N TRP A 278 0.99 15.03 -2.41
CA TRP A 278 1.25 14.05 -3.46
C TRP A 278 1.38 14.71 -4.82
N GLN A 279 2.07 14.04 -5.74
CA GLN A 279 2.21 14.53 -7.11
C GLN A 279 2.50 13.37 -8.06
N LEU A 280 1.69 13.24 -9.12
CA LEU A 280 1.99 12.34 -10.22
C LEU A 280 3.09 12.94 -11.11
N PRO A 281 3.97 12.12 -11.71
CA PRO A 281 5.05 12.63 -12.56
C PRO A 281 4.56 13.25 -13.88
N ALA A 282 3.32 12.93 -14.28
CA ALA A 282 2.62 13.46 -15.44
C ALA A 282 1.10 13.29 -15.22
N PRO A 283 0.24 13.98 -16.00
CA PRO A 283 -1.21 13.78 -15.94
C PRO A 283 -1.60 12.31 -16.09
N MET A 284 -2.57 11.84 -15.33
CA MET A 284 -3.03 10.45 -15.33
C MET A 284 -3.44 9.95 -16.72
N PRO A 285 -4.22 10.70 -17.53
CA PRO A 285 -4.51 10.32 -18.92
C PRO A 285 -3.26 10.10 -19.77
N HIS A 286 -2.22 10.93 -19.59
CA HIS A 286 -0.94 10.75 -20.28
C HIS A 286 -0.26 9.46 -19.83
N ARG A 287 -0.15 9.23 -18.52
CA ARG A 287 0.47 8.02 -17.96
C ARG A 287 -0.24 6.74 -18.41
N LEU A 288 -1.56 6.75 -18.49
CA LEU A 288 -2.35 5.61 -18.99
C LEU A 288 -2.04 5.34 -20.47
N ARG A 289 -2.06 6.37 -21.32
CA ARG A 289 -1.76 6.22 -22.76
C ARG A 289 -0.32 5.77 -23.00
N GLU A 290 0.64 6.34 -22.28
CA GLU A 290 2.04 5.93 -22.31
C GLU A 290 2.20 4.47 -21.88
N THR A 291 1.54 4.05 -20.80
CA THR A 291 1.54 2.66 -20.35
C THR A 291 0.95 1.73 -21.41
N VAL A 292 -0.17 2.12 -22.05
CA VAL A 292 -0.78 1.37 -23.16
C VAL A 292 0.19 1.20 -24.33
N GLN A 293 0.92 2.25 -24.71
CA GLN A 293 1.93 2.18 -25.77
C GLN A 293 3.03 1.15 -25.44
N HIS A 294 3.50 1.13 -24.19
CA HIS A 294 4.50 0.15 -23.74
C HIS A 294 3.98 -1.29 -23.74
N VAL A 295 2.73 -1.52 -23.32
CA VAL A 295 2.16 -2.89 -23.27
C VAL A 295 1.58 -3.37 -24.59
N ALA A 296 1.24 -2.49 -25.54
CA ALA A 296 0.58 -2.83 -26.80
C ALA A 296 1.39 -3.80 -27.67
N GLY A 297 2.72 -3.68 -27.66
CA GLY A 297 3.60 -4.60 -28.40
C GLY A 297 3.62 -6.03 -27.87
N SER A 298 3.23 -6.25 -26.60
CA SER A 298 3.19 -7.58 -25.98
C SER A 298 2.19 -7.59 -24.81
N PRO A 299 0.87 -7.67 -25.07
CA PRO A 299 -0.16 -7.54 -24.05
C PRO A 299 -0.27 -8.78 -23.14
N GLY A 300 0.55 -9.82 -23.38
CA GLY A 300 0.57 -11.06 -22.60
C GLY A 300 0.84 -10.82 -21.11
N GLY A 301 1.75 -9.91 -20.77
CA GLY A 301 2.08 -9.58 -19.38
C GLY A 301 0.89 -8.99 -18.63
N LEU A 302 0.21 -8.00 -19.23
CA LEU A 302 -1.00 -7.40 -18.65
C LEU A 302 -2.10 -8.44 -18.42
N ARG A 303 -2.33 -9.35 -19.38
CA ARG A 303 -3.33 -10.43 -19.22
C ARG A 303 -2.98 -11.40 -18.09
N GLN A 304 -1.70 -11.76 -17.95
CA GLN A 304 -1.23 -12.62 -16.86
C GLN A 304 -1.38 -11.95 -15.51
N LEU A 305 -1.02 -10.66 -15.40
CA LEU A 305 -1.19 -9.89 -14.17
C LEU A 305 -2.67 -9.83 -13.78
N ARG A 306 -3.55 -9.47 -14.73
CA ARG A 306 -5.00 -9.41 -14.50
C ARG A 306 -5.59 -10.75 -14.05
N ALA A 307 -5.03 -11.88 -14.48
CA ALA A 307 -5.49 -13.20 -14.06
C ALA A 307 -5.10 -13.55 -12.60
N LEU A 308 -4.19 -12.79 -11.99
CA LEU A 308 -3.80 -12.91 -10.58
C LEU A 308 -4.65 -12.04 -9.64
N LEU A 309 -5.43 -11.09 -10.18
CA LEU A 309 -6.25 -10.11 -9.45
C LEU A 309 -7.73 -10.56 -9.37
#